data_AF-A0ABD6AWV4-F1
#
_entry.id   AF-A0ABD6AWV4-F1
#
_cell.length_a   1.000
_cell.length_b   1.000
_cell.length_c   1.000
_cell.angle_alpha   90.00
_cell.angle_beta   90.00
_cell.angle_gamma   90.00
#
_symmetry.space_group_name_H-M   'P 1'
#
loop_
_entity.id
_entity.type
_entity.pdbx_description
1 polymer ?
#
loop_
_entity_poly.entity_id
_entity_poly.type
_entity_poly.pdbx_seq_one_letter_code
_entity_poly.pdbx_strand_id
1 'polypeptide(L)'
;MRVRNREGQPVDPVPFFVAAGMTALGCYSFVPPYCLAFGLSVAEGLALATVLFVAVTALSFYRLVWTVRPEFRAEVPASERLRTLFYVALVVVGLLLLASLPFYVP
;
A
#
# COMPACT_ATOMS: atom_id res chain seq x y z
N MET A 1 4.56 -5.72 -24.02
CA MET A 1 3.39 -6.27 -23.29
C MET A 1 2.44 -5.11 -22.97
N ARG A 2 1.22 -5.10 -23.53
CA ARG A 2 0.18 -4.14 -23.12
C ARG A 2 -0.70 -4.82 -22.10
N VAL A 3 -0.62 -4.37 -20.84
CA VAL A 3 -1.50 -4.86 -19.77
C VAL A 3 -2.91 -4.37 -20.07
N ARG A 4 -3.90 -5.25 -19.94
CA ARG A 4 -5.31 -4.93 -20.22
C ARG A 4 -6.15 -5.09 -18.97
N ASN A 5 -7.14 -4.24 -18.79
CA ASN A 5 -8.13 -4.40 -17.72
C ASN A 5 -9.11 -5.54 -18.06
N ARG A 6 -10.04 -5.84 -17.13
CA ARG A 6 -11.09 -6.85 -17.33
C ARG A 6 -11.97 -6.57 -18.56
N GLU A 7 -12.13 -5.31 -18.94
CA GLU A 7 -12.91 -4.84 -20.10
C GLU A 7 -12.08 -4.87 -21.41
N GLY A 8 -10.82 -5.30 -21.36
CA GLY A 8 -9.93 -5.45 -22.52
C GLY A 8 -9.21 -4.16 -22.96
N GLN A 9 -9.41 -3.04 -22.25
CA GLN A 9 -8.78 -1.75 -22.54
C GLN A 9 -7.31 -1.72 -22.10
N PRO A 10 -6.43 -1.02 -22.83
CA PRO A 10 -5.03 -0.87 -22.46
C PRO A 10 -4.89 -0.03 -21.19
N VAL A 11 -4.09 -0.52 -20.24
CA VAL A 11 -3.76 0.15 -18.97
C VAL A 11 -2.26 0.38 -18.88
N ASP A 12 -1.85 1.53 -18.35
CA ASP A 12 -0.46 1.79 -17.97
C ASP A 12 -0.11 1.03 -16.68
N PRO A 13 0.82 0.06 -16.71
CA PRO A 13 1.17 -0.74 -15.54
C PRO A 13 2.16 -0.06 -14.60
N VAL A 14 2.78 1.07 -14.98
CA VAL A 14 3.82 1.73 -14.17
C VAL A 14 3.33 2.08 -12.76
N PRO A 15 2.13 2.69 -12.55
CA PRO A 15 1.64 3.00 -11.22
C PRO A 15 1.48 1.75 -10.33
N PHE A 16 1.10 0.62 -10.92
CA PHE A 16 1.01 -0.65 -10.20
C PHE A 16 2.39 -1.13 -9.75
N PHE A 17 3.39 -1.12 -10.63
CA PHE A 17 4.74 -1.53 -10.27
C PHE A 17 5.37 -0.63 -9.21
N VAL A 18 5.17 0.68 -9.30
CA VAL A 18 5.62 1.63 -8.28
C VAL A 18 4.93 1.34 -6.95
N ALA A 19 3.61 1.14 -6.93
CA ALA A 19 2.87 0.82 -5.72
C ALA A 19 3.32 -0.51 -5.09
N ALA A 20 3.49 -1.56 -5.90
CA ALA A 20 3.95 -2.87 -5.44
C ALA A 20 5.38 -2.81 -4.89
N GLY A 21 6.30 -2.10 -5.57
CA GLY A 21 7.67 -1.91 -5.11
C GLY A 21 7.74 -1.13 -3.79
N MET A 22 7.00 -0.03 -3.68
CA MET A 22 6.90 0.75 -2.44
C MET A 22 6.30 -0.07 -1.29
N THR A 23 5.29 -0.91 -1.60
CA THR A 23 4.70 -1.82 -0.63
C THR A 23 5.71 -2.85 -0.15
N ALA A 24 6.47 -3.46 -1.05
CA ALA A 24 7.51 -4.42 -0.69
C ALA A 24 8.56 -3.77 0.23
N LEU A 25 9.09 -2.61 -0.17
CA LEU A 25 10.05 -1.85 0.63
C LEU A 25 9.48 -1.53 2.02
N GLY A 26 8.27 -0.97 2.08
CA GLY A 26 7.62 -0.63 3.35
C GLY A 26 7.40 -1.85 4.26
N CYS A 27 6.82 -2.93 3.72
CA CYS A 27 6.55 -4.13 4.52
C CYS A 27 7.84 -4.75 5.07
N TYR A 28 8.86 -4.96 4.24
CA TYR A 28 10.10 -5.61 4.70
C TYR A 28 11.02 -4.69 5.51
N SER A 29 10.95 -3.36 5.34
CA SER A 29 11.71 -2.42 6.16
C SER A 29 11.14 -2.20 7.56
N PHE A 30 9.81 -2.22 7.71
CA PHE A 30 9.17 -1.85 8.98
C PHE A 30 8.59 -3.05 9.76
N VAL A 31 7.97 -4.02 9.08
CA VAL A 31 7.21 -5.09 9.77
C VAL A 31 8.12 -6.05 10.53
N PRO A 32 9.21 -6.61 9.96
CA PRO A 32 10.06 -7.52 10.72
C PRO A 32 10.73 -6.87 11.94
N PRO A 33 11.36 -5.69 11.85
CA PRO A 33 11.92 -5.02 13.04
C PRO A 33 10.88 -4.72 14.11
N TYR A 34 9.67 -4.32 13.70
CA TYR A 34 8.56 -4.10 14.62
C TYR A 34 8.19 -5.40 15.34
N CYS A 35 7.94 -6.50 14.61
CA CYS A 35 7.64 -7.80 15.21
C CYS A 35 8.71 -8.29 16.19
N LEU A 36 9.99 -8.10 15.85
CA LEU A 36 11.11 -8.45 16.73
C LEU A 36 11.07 -7.66 18.05
N ALA A 37 10.67 -6.38 18.02
CA ALA A 37 10.51 -5.58 19.23
C ALA A 37 9.40 -6.09 20.15
N PHE A 38 8.40 -6.79 19.63
CA PHE A 38 7.36 -7.47 20.42
C PHE A 38 7.73 -8.91 20.81
N GLY A 39 8.97 -9.33 20.56
CA GLY A 39 9.45 -10.67 20.91
C GLY A 39 9.04 -11.78 19.96
N LEU A 40 8.47 -11.45 18.78
CA LEU A 40 8.21 -12.45 17.75
C LEU A 40 9.52 -12.89 17.09
N SER A 41 9.52 -14.10 16.55
CA SER A 41 10.65 -14.63 15.79
C SER A 41 10.82 -13.91 14.44
N VAL A 42 12.02 -13.99 13.88
CA VAL A 42 12.33 -13.47 12.54
C VAL A 42 11.43 -14.11 11.48
N ALA A 43 11.14 -15.40 11.62
CA ALA A 43 10.28 -16.14 10.69
C ALA A 43 8.84 -15.59 10.70
N GLU A 44 8.28 -15.31 11.88
CA GLU A 44 6.94 -14.72 12.01
C GLU A 44 6.89 -13.29 11.47
N GLY A 45 7.92 -12.47 11.75
CA GLY A 45 8.02 -11.12 11.21
C GLY A 45 8.07 -11.10 9.67
N LEU A 46 8.84 -12.00 9.06
CA LEU A 46 8.90 -12.15 7.61
C LEU A 46 7.60 -12.70 7.02
N ALA A 47 6.96 -13.68 7.69
CA ALA A 47 5.69 -14.23 7.27
C ALA A 47 4.60 -13.14 7.23
N LEU A 48 4.51 -12.34 8.30
CA LEU A 48 3.55 -11.23 8.38
C LEU A 48 3.83 -10.16 7.33
N ALA A 49 5.11 -9.77 7.15
CA ALA A 49 5.51 -8.81 6.12
C ALA A 49 5.09 -9.30 4.71
N THR A 50 5.28 -10.59 4.44
CA THR A 50 4.92 -11.22 3.16
C THR A 50 3.40 -11.23 2.95
N VAL A 51 2.61 -11.59 3.97
CA VAL A 51 1.14 -11.57 3.90
C VAL A 51 0.62 -10.16 3.61
N LEU A 52 1.13 -9.16 4.34
CA LEU A 52 0.76 -7.75 4.12
C LEU A 52 1.15 -7.28 2.71
N PHE A 53 2.36 -7.61 2.27
CA PHE A 53 2.83 -7.29 0.93
C PHE A 53 1.91 -7.87 -0.16
N VAL A 54 1.57 -9.17 -0.06
CA VAL A 54 0.70 -9.85 -1.04
C VAL A 54 -0.69 -9.23 -1.04
N ALA A 55 -1.28 -8.98 0.13
CA ALA A 55 -2.62 -8.40 0.25
C ALA A 55 -2.69 -7.00 -0.38
N VAL A 56 -1.74 -6.13 -0.06
CA VAL A 56 -1.70 -4.75 -0.60
C VAL A 56 -1.34 -4.74 -2.09
N THR A 57 -0.47 -5.64 -2.53
CA THR A 57 -0.15 -5.79 -3.96
C THR A 57 -1.35 -6.28 -4.76
N ALA A 58 -2.10 -7.26 -4.24
CA ALA A 58 -3.33 -7.74 -4.85
C ALA A 58 -4.40 -6.63 -4.93
N LEU A 59 -4.55 -5.84 -3.86
CA LEU A 59 -5.44 -4.68 -3.86
C LEU A 59 -5.01 -3.62 -4.87
N SER A 60 -3.69 -3.37 -4.97
CA SER A 60 -3.13 -2.43 -5.95
C SER A 60 -3.37 -2.91 -7.37
N PHE A 61 -3.18 -4.20 -7.64
CA PHE A 61 -3.50 -4.81 -8.93
C PHE A 61 -5.00 -4.68 -9.25
N TYR A 62 -5.85 -5.02 -8.28
CA TYR A 62 -7.29 -4.91 -8.43
C TYR A 62 -7.71 -3.47 -8.78
N ARG A 63 -7.19 -2.47 -8.05
CA ARG A 63 -7.58 -1.07 -8.22
C ARG A 63 -6.94 -0.37 -9.42
N LEU A 64 -5.68 -0.66 -9.72
CA LEU A 64 -4.88 0.07 -10.72
C LEU A 64 -4.82 -0.64 -12.08
N VAL A 65 -5.14 -1.93 -12.14
CA VAL A 65 -5.12 -2.71 -13.38
C VAL A 65 -6.50 -3.27 -13.68
N TRP A 66 -7.15 -3.93 -12.72
CA TRP A 66 -8.35 -4.72 -12.98
C TRP A 66 -9.62 -3.89 -13.13
N THR A 67 -9.86 -2.93 -12.23
CA THR A 67 -11.09 -2.11 -12.18
C THR A 67 -10.93 -0.70 -12.75
N VAL A 68 -9.75 -0.34 -13.28
CA VAL A 68 -9.55 1.00 -13.87
C VAL A 68 -10.38 1.11 -15.14
N ARG A 69 -11.21 2.16 -15.19
CA ARG A 69 -11.91 2.61 -16.39
C ARG A 69 -11.20 3.87 -16.94
N PRO A 70 -10.20 3.72 -17.83
CA PRO A 70 -9.47 4.85 -18.39
C PRO A 70 -10.36 5.85 -19.12
N GLU A 71 -11.48 5.40 -19.69
CA GLU A 71 -12.42 6.22 -20.48
C GLU A 71 -13.20 7.25 -19.63
N PHE A 72 -13.39 6.98 -18.34
CA PHE A 72 -14.11 7.83 -17.39
C PHE A 72 -13.18 8.54 -16.41
N ARG A 73 -11.89 8.68 -16.75
CA ARG A 73 -10.93 9.39 -15.91
C ARG A 73 -11.18 10.90 -15.99
N ALA A 74 -12.29 11.34 -15.41
CA ALA A 74 -12.53 12.74 -15.13
C ALA A 74 -11.35 13.25 -14.31
N GLU A 75 -10.80 14.38 -14.72
CA GLU A 75 -9.70 15.01 -14.00
C GLU A 75 -10.21 15.39 -12.61
N VAL A 76 -9.81 14.62 -11.60
CA VAL A 76 -10.26 14.87 -10.22
C VAL A 76 -9.80 16.27 -9.84
N PRO A 77 -10.72 17.17 -9.40
CA PRO A 77 -10.36 18.53 -9.03
C PRO A 77 -9.14 18.54 -8.11
N ALA A 78 -8.19 19.44 -8.34
CA ALA A 78 -6.94 19.47 -7.58
C ALA A 78 -7.17 19.60 -6.06
N SER A 79 -8.24 20.30 -5.65
CA SER A 79 -8.68 20.41 -4.25
C SER A 79 -9.06 19.07 -3.63
N GLU A 80 -9.78 18.22 -4.36
CA GLU A 80 -10.20 16.89 -3.91
C GLU A 80 -9.03 15.92 -3.79
N ARG A 81 -8.07 16.01 -4.71
CA ARG A 81 -6.82 15.23 -4.64
C ARG A 81 -5.98 15.62 -3.43
N LEU A 82 -5.80 16.91 -3.18
CA LEU A 82 -5.05 17.40 -2.01
C LEU A 82 -5.72 16.97 -0.71
N ARG A 83 -7.04 17.10 -0.62
CA ARG A 83 -7.82 16.67 0.54
C ARG A 83 -7.66 15.17 0.81
N THR A 84 -7.76 14.34 -0.23
CA THR A 84 -7.54 12.89 -0.12
C THR A 84 -6.11 12.59 0.36
N LEU A 85 -5.11 13.26 -0.20
CA LEU A 85 -3.71 13.09 0.21
C LEU A 85 -3.51 13.48 1.68
N PHE A 86 -4.11 14.58 2.12
CA PHE A 86 -4.03 15.04 3.51
C PHE A 86 -4.70 14.06 4.47
N TYR A 87 -5.87 13.51 4.13
CA TYR A 87 -6.52 12.48 4.94
C TYR A 87 -5.71 11.18 5.00
N VAL A 88 -5.15 10.74 3.88
CA VAL A 88 -4.26 9.56 3.84
C VAL A 88 -3.04 9.82 4.71
N ALA A 89 -2.41 11.00 4.62
CA ALA A 89 -1.27 11.36 5.44
C ALA A 89 -1.62 11.38 6.94
N LEU A 90 -2.76 11.95 7.33
CA LEU A 90 -3.24 11.93 8.71
C LEU A 90 -3.47 10.51 9.23
N VAL A 91 -4.09 9.63 8.43
CA VAL A 91 -4.29 8.24 8.80
C VAL A 91 -2.96 7.51 8.97
N VAL A 92 -2.01 7.71 8.06
CA VAL A 92 -0.66 7.12 8.14
C VAL A 92 0.06 7.61 9.39
N VAL A 93 0.05 8.92 9.67
CA VAL A 93 0.67 9.49 10.89
C VAL A 93 -0.01 8.94 12.13
N GLY A 94 -1.35 8.88 12.17
CA GLY A 94 -2.10 8.32 13.29
C GLY A 94 -1.77 6.84 13.54
N LEU A 95 -1.66 6.04 12.48
CA LEU A 95 -1.25 4.63 12.56
C LEU A 95 0.19 4.49 13.08
N LEU A 96 1.11 5.35 12.63
CA LEU A 96 2.49 5.35 13.12
C LEU A 96 2.59 5.74 14.60
N LEU A 97 1.77 6.69 15.05
CA LEU A 97 1.67 7.06 16.48
C LEU A 97 1.07 5.93 17.31
N LEU A 98 0.00 5.28 16.81
CA LEU A 98 -0.58 4.10 17.46
C LEU A 98 0.42 2.95 17.54
N ALA A 99 1.20 2.73 16.49
CA ALA A 99 2.26 1.74 16.46
C ALA A 99 3.44 2.13 17.37
N SER A 100 3.67 3.41 17.65
CA SER A 100 4.73 3.82 18.57
C SER A 100 4.33 3.72 20.04
N LEU A 101 3.04 3.76 20.37
CA LEU A 101 2.55 3.66 21.77
C LEU A 101 3.16 2.51 22.58
N PRO A 102 3.24 1.27 22.08
CA PRO A 102 3.80 0.16 22.86
C PRO A 102 5.30 0.31 23.17
N PHE A 103 6.01 1.21 22.49
CA PHE A 103 7.41 1.53 22.81
C PHE A 103 7.55 2.54 23.95
N TYR A 104 6.49 3.26 24.31
CA TYR A 104 6.49 4.28 25.36
C TYR A 104 5.74 3.84 26.62
N VAL A 105 4.91 2.80 26.54
CA VAL A 105 4.20 2.24 27.69
C VAL A 105 5.02 1.04 28.22
N PRO A 106 5.57 1.12 29.44
CA PRO A 106 6.38 0.06 30.05
C PRO A 106 5.57 -1.18 30.46
#